data_AF-A0A858RNV9-F1
#
_entry.id   AF-A0A858RNV9-F1
#
_cell.length_a   1.000
_cell.length_b   1.000
_cell.length_c   1.000
_cell.angle_alpha   90.00
_cell.angle_beta   90.00
_cell.angle_gamma   90.00
#
_symmetry.space_group_name_H-M   'P 1'
#
loop_
_entity.id
_entity.type
_entity.pdbx_description
1 polymer ?
#
loop_
_entity_poly.entity_id
_entity_poly.type
_entity_poly.pdbx_seq_one_letter_code
_entity_poly.pdbx_strand_id
1 'polypeptide(L)'
;MRTLVTLGFLLLSVLPSVAQRPTVSLLQLLATPEKFDGQVVRFQGVANLAFEENAIYLSKEHWKHGVTSCGRRLDISEELAESRKWATGRYMVVEGTFSKDDRGHMGLYMGAIKDIKLFTLYEMVSPEQLKEGDTKNGSGGNR
;
A
#
# COMPACT_ATOMS: atom_id res chain seq x y z
N MET A 1 51.78 24.41 39.66
CA MET A 1 51.12 24.52 38.34
C MET A 1 50.98 23.13 37.73
N ARG A 2 49.75 22.64 37.51
CA ARG A 2 49.32 21.71 36.44
C ARG A 2 47.94 21.15 36.79
N THR A 3 46.90 21.86 36.36
CA THR A 3 45.54 21.34 36.29
C THR A 3 45.43 20.43 35.07
N LEU A 4 45.07 19.16 35.29
CA LEU A 4 44.65 18.25 34.22
C LEU A 4 43.24 18.63 33.78
N VAL A 5 43.07 18.95 32.49
CA VAL A 5 41.76 19.04 31.85
C VAL A 5 41.47 17.68 31.23
N THR A 6 40.51 16.95 31.78
CA THR A 6 39.97 15.72 31.21
C THR A 6 39.06 16.07 30.03
N LEU A 7 39.45 15.63 28.84
CA LEU A 7 38.73 15.82 27.59
C LEU A 7 37.61 14.76 27.50
N GLY A 8 36.36 15.18 27.68
CA GLY A 8 35.19 14.32 27.53
C GLY A 8 34.93 14.01 26.05
N PHE A 9 35.00 12.73 25.68
CA PHE A 9 34.55 12.23 24.38
C PHE A 9 33.02 12.20 24.35
N LEU A 10 32.41 13.16 23.65
CA LEU A 10 30.98 13.15 23.37
C LEU A 10 30.71 12.15 22.24
N LEU A 11 30.22 10.96 22.57
CA LEU A 11 29.79 9.97 21.58
C LEU A 11 28.45 10.44 20.98
N LEU A 12 28.52 11.11 19.83
CA LEU A 12 27.33 11.54 19.09
C LEU A 12 26.68 10.29 18.46
N SER A 13 25.67 9.73 19.11
CA SER A 13 24.90 8.62 18.55
C SER A 13 24.09 9.12 17.36
N VAL A 14 24.55 8.77 16.15
CA VAL A 14 23.74 8.94 14.94
C VAL A 14 22.61 7.93 15.04
N LEU A 15 21.42 8.39 15.44
CA LEU A 15 20.23 7.56 15.33
C LEU A 15 20.00 7.29 13.82
N PRO A 16 19.79 6.03 13.41
CA PRO A 16 19.43 5.76 12.04
C PRO A 16 18.12 6.51 11.78
N SER A 17 18.18 7.52 10.91
CA SER A 17 16.97 8.10 10.34
C SER A 17 16.24 6.93 9.70
N VAL A 18 14.98 6.69 10.10
CA VAL A 18 14.09 5.80 9.36
C VAL A 18 13.99 6.40 7.98
N ALA A 19 14.83 5.93 7.05
CA ALA A 19 14.94 6.48 5.72
C ALA A 19 13.54 6.51 5.12
N GLN A 20 13.00 7.71 4.96
CA GLN A 20 11.65 7.89 4.47
C GLN A 20 11.66 7.44 3.02
N ARG A 21 11.08 6.26 2.74
CA ARG A 21 11.03 5.75 1.36
C ARG A 21 10.28 6.76 0.50
N PRO A 22 10.86 7.22 -0.63
CA PRO A 22 10.19 8.16 -1.51
C PRO A 22 8.88 7.53 -2.01
N THR A 23 7.80 8.30 -1.95
CA THR A 23 6.51 7.89 -2.50
C THR A 23 6.54 8.13 -4.00
N VAL A 24 6.23 7.08 -4.77
CA VAL A 24 6.11 7.13 -6.23
C VAL A 24 4.64 7.20 -6.62
N SER A 25 4.35 7.81 -7.76
CA SER A 25 3.00 7.79 -8.31
C SER A 25 2.71 6.46 -8.98
N LEU A 26 1.47 5.95 -8.85
CA LEU A 26 0.98 4.79 -9.60
C LEU A 26 1.15 4.97 -11.12
N LEU A 27 1.08 6.23 -11.61
CA LEU A 27 1.34 6.56 -13.01
C LEU A 27 2.80 6.32 -13.42
N GLN A 28 3.77 6.55 -12.53
CA GLN A 28 5.19 6.27 -12.83
C GLN A 28 5.44 4.76 -12.95
N LEU A 29 4.78 3.95 -12.11
CA LEU A 29 4.82 2.49 -12.22
C LEU A 29 4.18 1.98 -13.52
N LEU A 30 3.22 2.72 -14.08
CA LEU A 30 2.60 2.43 -15.39
C LEU A 30 3.48 2.86 -16.56
N ALA A 31 4.06 4.06 -16.49
CA ALA A 31 4.78 4.65 -17.60
C ALA A 31 6.20 4.10 -17.77
N THR A 32 6.86 3.70 -16.68
CA THR A 32 8.24 3.20 -16.71
C THR A 32 8.43 2.00 -15.77
N PRO A 33 7.71 0.89 -15.98
CA PRO A 33 7.72 -0.25 -15.05
C PRO A 33 9.12 -0.88 -14.88
N GLU A 34 9.96 -0.85 -15.91
CA GLU A 34 11.32 -1.41 -15.88
C GLU A 34 12.21 -0.74 -14.83
N LYS A 35 11.95 0.54 -14.52
CA LYS A 35 12.72 1.28 -13.51
C LYS A 35 12.44 0.84 -12.08
N PHE A 36 11.33 0.13 -11.85
CA PHE A 36 10.84 -0.20 -10.52
C PHE A 36 10.73 -1.71 -10.29
N ASP A 37 10.95 -2.52 -11.32
CA ASP A 37 10.84 -3.98 -11.22
C ASP A 37 11.81 -4.54 -10.16
N GLY A 38 11.28 -5.39 -9.28
CA GLY A 38 11.99 -5.94 -8.13
C GLY A 38 12.27 -4.93 -6.99
N GLN A 39 11.87 -3.66 -7.12
CA GLN A 39 12.11 -2.65 -6.08
C GLN A 39 10.95 -2.53 -5.11
N VAL A 40 11.28 -2.17 -3.86
CA VAL A 40 10.26 -1.79 -2.87
C VAL A 40 9.79 -0.38 -3.16
N VAL A 41 8.50 -0.23 -3.46
CA VAL A 41 7.87 1.05 -3.79
C VAL A 41 6.77 1.38 -2.79
N ARG A 42 6.57 2.67 -2.53
CA ARG A 42 5.44 3.19 -1.75
C ARG A 42 4.61 4.10 -2.63
N PHE A 43 3.29 3.91 -2.68
CA PHE A 43 2.40 4.69 -3.52
C PHE A 43 0.99 4.75 -2.92
N GLN A 44 0.13 5.57 -3.53
CA GLN A 44 -1.26 5.77 -3.12
C GLN A 44 -2.21 5.40 -4.26
N GLY A 45 -3.33 4.75 -3.93
CA GLY A 45 -4.37 4.39 -4.90
C GLY A 45 -5.62 3.86 -4.23
N VAL A 46 -6.63 3.52 -5.01
CA VAL A 46 -7.92 3.01 -4.51
C VAL A 46 -7.90 1.50 -4.44
N ALA A 47 -8.05 0.94 -3.24
CA ALA A 47 -8.02 -0.51 -3.06
C ALA A 47 -9.32 -1.18 -3.54
N ASN A 48 -9.18 -2.39 -4.05
CA ASN A 48 -10.26 -3.33 -4.35
C ASN A 48 -9.86 -4.67 -3.72
N LEU A 49 -10.53 -5.07 -2.65
CA LEU A 49 -10.31 -6.35 -2.00
C LEU A 49 -11.57 -7.20 -2.19
N ALA A 50 -11.48 -8.13 -3.12
CA ALA A 50 -12.56 -9.01 -3.57
C ALA A 50 -11.99 -10.40 -3.90
N PHE A 51 -12.85 -11.43 -3.91
CA PHE A 51 -12.45 -12.79 -4.22
C PHE A 51 -11.71 -12.83 -5.57
N GLU A 52 -10.47 -13.31 -5.56
CA GLU A 52 -9.53 -13.42 -6.70
C GLU A 52 -9.17 -12.11 -7.46
N GLU A 53 -9.65 -10.95 -7.02
CA GLU A 53 -9.49 -9.66 -7.73
C GLU A 53 -8.85 -8.55 -6.88
N ASN A 54 -7.96 -8.94 -5.96
CA ASN A 54 -7.25 -7.98 -5.11
C ASN A 54 -6.38 -7.04 -5.94
N ALA A 55 -6.69 -5.75 -5.91
CA ALA A 55 -6.03 -4.77 -6.76
C ALA A 55 -6.02 -3.37 -6.14
N ILE A 56 -5.20 -2.49 -6.71
CA ILE A 56 -5.17 -1.07 -6.43
C ILE A 56 -5.21 -0.27 -7.72
N TYR A 57 -6.09 0.72 -7.78
CA TYR A 57 -6.38 1.52 -8.96
C TYR A 57 -5.86 2.96 -8.81
N LEU A 58 -5.56 3.60 -9.93
CA LEU A 58 -5.09 4.99 -9.96
C LEU A 58 -6.09 5.99 -9.33
N SER A 59 -7.39 5.73 -9.44
CA SER A 59 -8.45 6.63 -8.94
C SER A 59 -9.76 5.89 -8.67
N LYS A 60 -10.69 6.54 -7.97
CA LYS A 60 -12.05 6.01 -7.73
C LYS A 60 -12.82 5.72 -9.02
N GLU A 61 -12.64 6.52 -10.07
CA GLU A 61 -13.31 6.31 -11.36
C GLU A 61 -12.81 5.03 -12.05
N HIS A 62 -11.49 4.89 -12.20
CA HIS A 62 -10.87 3.65 -12.70
C HIS A 62 -11.27 2.41 -11.90
N TRP A 63 -11.37 2.51 -10.57
CA TRP A 63 -11.86 1.41 -9.73
C TRP A 63 -13.33 1.09 -10.03
N LYS A 64 -14.21 2.09 -10.01
CA LYS A 64 -15.65 1.93 -10.24
C LYS A 64 -15.96 1.34 -11.61
N HIS A 65 -15.16 1.65 -12.61
CA HIS A 65 -15.29 1.13 -13.99
C HIS A 65 -14.44 -0.12 -14.27
N GLY A 66 -13.72 -0.66 -13.27
CA GLY A 66 -12.92 -1.87 -13.43
C GLY A 66 -11.80 -1.76 -14.48
N VAL A 67 -11.17 -0.59 -14.61
CA VAL A 67 -10.15 -0.33 -15.64
C VAL A 67 -8.81 -0.94 -15.22
N THR A 68 -8.67 -2.26 -15.44
CA THR A 68 -7.52 -3.06 -14.97
C THR A 68 -6.17 -2.63 -15.57
N SER A 69 -6.18 -2.01 -16.75
CA SER A 69 -4.97 -1.43 -17.38
C SER A 69 -4.31 -0.34 -16.53
N CYS A 70 -5.09 0.33 -15.68
CA CYS A 70 -4.62 1.35 -14.74
C CYS A 70 -4.44 0.79 -13.31
N GLY A 71 -4.63 -0.52 -13.13
CA GLY A 71 -4.57 -1.20 -11.85
C GLY A 71 -3.28 -2.00 -11.64
N ARG A 72 -3.00 -2.34 -10.39
CA ARG A 72 -1.98 -3.32 -10.00
C ARG A 72 -2.62 -4.39 -9.14
N ARG A 73 -2.29 -5.65 -9.41
CA ARG A 73 -2.68 -6.75 -8.53
C ARG A 73 -1.99 -6.55 -7.18
N LEU A 74 -2.72 -6.77 -6.09
CA LEU A 74 -2.17 -6.87 -4.75
C LEU A 74 -2.02 -8.35 -4.43
N ASP A 75 -0.78 -8.80 -4.24
CA ASP A 75 -0.49 -10.18 -3.85
C ASP A 75 -0.60 -10.29 -2.33
N ILE A 76 -1.81 -10.55 -1.87
CA ILE A 76 -2.17 -10.70 -0.46
C ILE A 76 -2.93 -11.99 -0.25
N SER A 77 -2.86 -12.55 0.96
CA SER A 77 -3.66 -13.71 1.33
C SER A 77 -5.15 -13.37 1.36
N GLU A 78 -5.98 -14.38 1.12
CA GLU A 78 -7.44 -14.27 1.21
C GLU A 78 -7.87 -13.83 2.62
N GLU A 79 -7.26 -14.37 3.67
CA GLU A 79 -7.49 -13.95 5.07
C GLU A 79 -7.24 -12.44 5.28
N LEU A 80 -6.16 -11.91 4.70
CA LEU A 80 -5.87 -10.47 4.79
C LEU A 80 -6.87 -9.65 3.98
N ALA A 81 -7.24 -10.12 2.79
CA ALA A 81 -8.25 -9.45 1.96
C ALA A 81 -9.60 -9.35 2.69
N GLU A 82 -10.06 -10.45 3.30
CA GLU A 82 -11.30 -10.55 4.05
C GLU A 82 -11.29 -9.63 5.28
N SER A 83 -10.24 -9.68 6.10
CA SER A 83 -10.08 -8.81 7.28
C SER A 83 -9.94 -7.31 6.95
N ARG A 84 -9.70 -6.98 5.68
CA ARG A 84 -9.52 -5.61 5.19
C ARG A 84 -10.58 -5.18 4.19
N LYS A 85 -11.69 -5.92 4.01
CA LYS A 85 -12.79 -5.57 3.08
C LYS A 85 -13.27 -4.12 3.18
N TRP A 86 -13.20 -3.50 4.36
CA TRP A 86 -13.53 -2.10 4.59
C TRP A 86 -12.69 -1.11 3.75
N ALA A 87 -11.51 -1.51 3.27
CA ALA A 87 -10.61 -0.70 2.45
C ALA A 87 -11.05 -0.62 0.98
N THR A 88 -11.94 -1.50 0.52
CA THR A 88 -12.45 -1.48 -0.84
C THR A 88 -13.12 -0.14 -1.15
N GLY A 89 -12.73 0.48 -2.27
CA GLY A 89 -13.22 1.79 -2.71
C GLY A 89 -12.59 2.99 -2.00
N ARG A 90 -11.63 2.79 -1.09
CA ARG A 90 -10.94 3.85 -0.34
C ARG A 90 -9.52 4.06 -0.85
N TYR A 91 -9.02 5.30 -0.75
CA TYR A 91 -7.60 5.56 -0.97
C TYR A 91 -6.75 4.99 0.16
N MET A 92 -5.78 4.17 -0.23
CA MET A 92 -4.82 3.50 0.64
C MET A 92 -3.40 3.92 0.25
N VAL A 93 -2.51 4.00 1.24
CA VAL A 93 -1.07 3.96 1.05
C VAL A 93 -0.63 2.50 1.09
N VAL A 94 0.08 2.08 0.05
CA VAL A 94 0.63 0.72 -0.06
C VAL A 94 2.14 0.78 -0.21
N GLU A 95 2.85 -0.11 0.48
CA GLU A 95 4.26 -0.36 0.27
C GLU A 95 4.50 -1.85 0.04
N GLY A 96 5.25 -2.20 -1.01
CA GLY A 96 5.59 -3.58 -1.33
C GLY A 96 6.60 -3.65 -2.46
N THR A 97 6.98 -4.86 -2.86
CA THR A 97 7.88 -5.13 -3.99
C THR A 97 7.08 -5.09 -5.29
N PHE A 98 7.43 -4.21 -6.22
CA PHE A 98 6.79 -4.18 -7.54
C PHE A 98 7.36 -5.27 -8.45
N SER A 99 6.47 -5.99 -9.13
CA SER A 99 6.81 -6.97 -10.18
C SER A 99 6.07 -6.60 -11.46
N LYS A 100 6.81 -6.27 -12.52
CA LYS A 100 6.21 -5.85 -13.80
C LYS A 100 5.60 -7.02 -14.58
N ASP A 101 6.16 -8.22 -14.41
CA ASP A 101 5.82 -9.42 -15.20
C ASP A 101 4.68 -10.24 -14.59
N ASP A 102 4.35 -10.01 -13.32
CA ASP A 102 3.21 -10.66 -12.67
C ASP A 102 1.92 -9.92 -12.99
N ARG A 103 1.13 -10.47 -13.91
CA ARG A 103 -0.08 -9.87 -14.44
C ARG A 103 -1.36 -10.55 -13.92
N GLY A 104 -1.23 -11.46 -12.95
CA GLY A 104 -2.30 -12.33 -12.47
C GLY A 104 -2.73 -13.41 -13.49
N HIS A 105 -3.65 -14.29 -13.07
CA HIS A 105 -4.07 -15.48 -13.85
C HIS A 105 -4.53 -15.16 -15.28
N MET A 106 -5.23 -14.05 -15.47
CA MET A 106 -5.81 -13.67 -16.76
C MET A 106 -4.97 -12.60 -17.50
N GLY A 107 -3.80 -12.24 -16.98
CA GLY A 107 -2.93 -11.21 -17.59
C GLY A 107 -3.49 -9.78 -17.58
N LEU A 108 -4.55 -9.54 -16.80
CA LEU A 108 -5.38 -8.33 -16.83
C LEU A 108 -4.72 -7.10 -16.20
N TYR A 109 -3.74 -7.31 -15.33
CA TYR A 109 -3.07 -6.23 -14.60
C TYR A 109 -1.72 -5.91 -15.23
N MET A 110 -1.30 -4.64 -15.11
CA MET A 110 0.00 -4.17 -15.61
C MET A 110 1.11 -4.33 -14.55
N GLY A 111 1.15 -5.50 -13.90
CA GLY A 111 2.07 -5.83 -12.81
C GLY A 111 1.38 -6.06 -11.46
N ALA A 112 2.16 -6.54 -10.49
CA ALA A 112 1.70 -6.86 -9.14
C ALA A 112 2.57 -6.21 -8.06
N ILE A 113 2.00 -6.06 -6.87
CA ILE A 113 2.70 -5.67 -5.66
C ILE A 113 2.74 -6.86 -4.73
N LYS A 114 3.96 -7.32 -4.45
CA LYS A 114 4.28 -8.47 -3.61
C LYS A 114 4.85 -8.00 -2.28
N ASP A 115 4.99 -8.93 -1.33
CA ASP A 115 5.63 -8.69 -0.03
C ASP A 115 5.17 -7.39 0.63
N ILE A 116 3.84 -7.18 0.72
CA ILE A 116 3.27 -5.92 1.19
C ILE A 116 3.68 -5.65 2.64
N LYS A 117 4.34 -4.51 2.86
CA LYS A 117 4.89 -4.05 4.16
C LYS A 117 4.04 -2.97 4.82
N LEU A 118 3.28 -2.23 4.03
CA LEU A 118 2.36 -1.20 4.51
C LEU A 118 1.07 -1.26 3.70
N PHE A 119 -0.06 -1.23 4.39
CA PHE A 119 -1.38 -1.13 3.79
C PHE A 119 -2.27 -0.34 4.75
N THR A 120 -2.35 0.98 4.57
CA THR A 120 -3.01 1.89 5.51
C THR A 120 -3.88 2.92 4.81
N LEU A 121 -4.90 3.41 5.50
CA LEU A 121 -5.84 4.39 4.98
C LEU A 121 -5.12 5.73 4.71
N TYR A 122 -5.36 6.30 3.52
CA TYR A 122 -4.89 7.64 3.16
C TYR A 122 -5.99 8.71 3.24
N GLU A 123 -7.26 8.31 3.14
CA GLU A 123 -8.37 9.27 3.20
C GLU A 123 -8.47 9.95 4.57
N MET A 124 -8.74 11.25 4.54
CA MET A 124 -9.26 11.98 5.71
C MET A 124 -10.70 11.52 5.93
N VAL A 125 -10.86 10.48 6.74
CA VAL A 125 -12.16 9.92 7.09
C VAL A 125 -12.57 10.47 8.45
N SER A 126 -13.80 10.98 8.58
CA SER A 126 -14.29 11.36 9.91
C SER A 126 -14.43 10.10 10.78
N PRO A 127 -14.16 10.13 12.09
CA PRO A 127 -14.23 8.94 12.96
C PRO A 127 -15.57 8.18 12.89
N GLU A 128 -16.65 8.86 12.54
CA GLU A 128 -18.00 8.31 12.39
C GLU A 128 -18.11 7.37 11.17
N GLN A 129 -17.42 7.70 10.07
CA GLN A 129 -17.44 6.93 8.82
C GLN A 129 -16.58 5.65 8.88
N LEU A 130 -15.67 5.55 9.86
CA LEU A 130 -14.93 4.31 10.14
C LEU A 130 -15.84 3.29 10.82
N LYS A 131 -16.66 3.72 11.80
CA LYS A 131 -17.56 2.85 12.58
C LYS A 131 -18.71 2.27 11.76
N GLU A 132 -19.20 3.00 10.75
CA GLU A 132 -20.32 2.54 9.92
C GLU A 132 -19.91 1.46 8.90
N GLY A 133 -18.62 1.40 8.52
CA GLY A 133 -18.08 0.33 7.68
C GLY A 133 -17.99 -1.02 8.40
N ASP A 134 -17.71 -0.99 9.71
CA ASP A 134 -17.60 -2.19 10.54
C ASP A 134 -18.98 -2.77 10.90
N THR A 135 -20.01 -1.94 11.06
CA THR A 135 -21.35 -2.40 11.47
C THR A 135 -22.18 -2.99 10.34
N LYS A 136 -21.95 -2.59 9.07
CA LYS A 136 -22.70 -3.12 7.91
C LYS A 136 -22.25 -4.52 7.45
N ASN A 137 -21.08 -4.99 7.90
CA ASN A 137 -20.58 -6.33 7.57
C ASN A 137 -20.92 -7.40 8.64
N GLY A 138 -21.65 -7.03 9.71
CA GLY A 138 -22.04 -7.93 10.80
C GLY A 138 -23.48 -8.47 10.72
N SER A 139 -24.24 -8.19 9.66
CA SER A 139 -25.65 -8.62 9.56
C SER A 139 -25.94 -9.22 8.18
N GLY A 140 -25.53 -10.47 8.00
CA GLY A 140 -25.80 -11.24 6.81
C GLY A 140 -25.71 -12.74 7.08
N GLY A 141 -26.65 -13.28 7.87
CA GLY A 141 -26.67 -14.72 8.16
C GLY A 141 -27.78 -15.15 9.11
N ASN A 142 -29.04 -15.11 8.65
CA ASN A 142 -30.02 -16.19 8.83
C ASN A 142 -31.37 -15.78 8.22
N ARG A 143 -31.65 -16.32 7.03
CA ARG A 143 -32.99 -16.74 6.62
C ARG A 143 -32.87 -18.14 6.06
#